data_AF-A0A8T7KZ67-F1
#
_entry.id   AF-A0A8T7KZ67-F1
#
_cell.length_a   1.000
_cell.length_b   1.000
_cell.length_c   1.000
_cell.angle_alpha   90.00
_cell.angle_beta   90.00
_cell.angle_gamma   90.00
#
_symmetry.space_group_name_H-M   'P 1'
#
loop_
_entity.id
_entity.type
_entity.pdbx_description
1 polymer ?
#
loop_
_entity_poly.entity_id
_entity_poly.type
_entity_poly.pdbx_seq_one_letter_code
_entity_poly.pdbx_strand_id
1 'polypeptide(L)'
;MPKRKFSENTATTSFGSPGREGHDSSSFYGTRLYADQPTVEPEPYVENQIADLDVIHNHSSEEMKELPDNSVHLMVTSPPYNVGKEYDNNLTLEEYLDFLNRVWRETYRVLVPGGRACVNVANLGRKPYIPLNGLIAREMIDLGFLMRGEIIWDKAASASTSTAWGSWQSASNPTLRDTHEYILVFSKGTFKREKIDGRENTISKEEFLEFTKSVWAFASESAKKVGHPAPFPVELPYRLIQLYTYSNEVVLDPFMGSGQTALAALKSGRRYVGFELSEEYLQLAKSRIEQAEKNS
;
A
#
# COMPACT_ATOMS: atom_id res chain seq x y z
N MET A 1 37.05 35.17 -21.18
CA MET A 1 35.60 35.28 -20.92
C MET A 1 34.89 35.40 -22.27
N PRO A 2 33.80 34.65 -22.46
CA PRO A 2 32.50 35.27 -22.24
C PRO A 2 31.71 34.54 -21.14
N LYS A 3 31.05 35.33 -20.30
CA LYS A 3 30.24 34.88 -19.16
C LYS A 3 29.03 34.11 -19.68
N ARG A 4 28.86 32.85 -19.24
CA ARG A 4 27.56 32.16 -19.32
C ARG A 4 26.57 32.99 -18.48
N LYS A 5 25.57 33.56 -19.14
CA LYS A 5 24.41 34.15 -18.45
C LYS A 5 23.68 33.00 -17.75
N PHE A 6 23.55 33.09 -16.42
CA PHE A 6 22.52 32.36 -15.70
C PHE A 6 21.17 32.86 -16.24
N SER A 7 20.33 31.96 -16.74
CA SER A 7 18.95 32.30 -17.09
C SER A 7 18.20 32.57 -15.80
N GLU A 8 17.50 33.71 -15.76
CA GLU A 8 16.60 34.07 -14.68
C GLU A 8 15.49 33.01 -14.55
N ASN A 9 15.26 32.53 -13.33
CA ASN A 9 14.11 31.69 -13.00
C ASN A 9 12.83 32.51 -13.26
N THR A 10 12.04 32.11 -14.24
CA THR A 10 10.73 32.70 -14.49
C THR A 10 9.73 32.22 -13.44
N ALA A 11 9.06 33.18 -12.81
CA ALA A 11 7.98 32.94 -11.86
C ALA A 11 6.82 32.18 -12.52
N THR A 12 6.13 31.36 -11.72
CA THR A 12 5.00 30.50 -12.14
C THR A 12 4.00 31.26 -13.02
N THR A 13 3.95 30.89 -14.30
CA THR A 13 2.86 31.26 -15.20
C THR A 13 1.60 30.48 -14.81
N SER A 14 0.46 31.15 -14.89
CA SER A 14 -0.81 30.67 -14.34
C SER A 14 -1.37 29.42 -15.03
N PHE A 15 -0.88 29.01 -16.19
CA PHE A 15 -1.37 27.82 -16.90
C PHE A 15 -0.29 27.22 -17.82
N GLY A 16 -0.32 25.88 -17.90
CA GLY A 16 0.78 25.00 -18.30
C GLY A 16 1.48 25.31 -19.61
N SER A 17 2.80 25.27 -19.57
CA SER A 17 3.67 25.21 -20.75
C SER A 17 3.94 23.74 -21.11
N PRO A 18 3.98 23.37 -22.41
CA PRO A 18 4.10 21.98 -22.87
C PRO A 18 5.53 21.42 -22.80
N GLY A 19 6.45 22.07 -22.07
CA GLY A 19 7.85 21.68 -21.94
C GLY A 19 8.14 21.08 -20.55
N ARG A 20 9.00 20.06 -20.48
CA ARG A 20 9.65 19.66 -19.23
C ARG A 20 10.69 20.72 -18.86
N GLU A 21 10.23 21.84 -18.33
CA GLU A 21 11.05 22.80 -17.61
C GLU A 21 10.96 22.45 -16.12
N GLY A 22 12.10 22.38 -15.44
CA GLY A 22 12.13 22.17 -13.99
C GLY A 22 11.55 23.40 -13.31
N HIS A 23 10.28 23.35 -12.93
CA HIS A 23 9.63 24.43 -12.21
C HIS A 23 10.08 24.41 -10.73
N ASP A 24 10.57 25.56 -10.25
CA ASP A 24 10.80 25.77 -8.83
C ASP A 24 9.44 25.86 -8.11
N SER A 25 9.12 24.81 -7.35
CA SER A 25 7.87 24.68 -6.60
C SER A 25 7.95 25.27 -5.18
N SER A 26 9.07 25.90 -4.81
CA SER A 26 9.30 26.42 -3.45
C SER A 26 8.22 27.41 -2.99
N SER A 27 7.68 28.23 -3.91
CA SER A 27 6.61 29.18 -3.59
C SER A 27 5.29 28.50 -3.22
N PHE A 28 4.98 27.37 -3.87
CA PHE A 28 3.75 26.59 -3.62
C PHE A 28 3.84 25.86 -2.27
N TYR A 29 4.95 25.17 -2.02
CA TYR A 29 5.20 24.48 -0.75
C TYR A 29 5.52 25.44 0.41
N GLY A 30 5.85 26.70 0.13
CA GLY A 30 6.03 27.75 1.14
C GLY A 30 4.72 28.41 1.60
N THR A 31 3.56 27.98 1.08
CA THR A 31 2.26 28.54 1.50
C THR A 31 1.86 28.04 2.90
N ARG A 32 1.00 28.81 3.59
CA ARG A 32 0.51 28.47 4.94
C ARG A 32 -0.20 27.11 5.03
N LEU A 33 -0.74 26.61 3.92
CA LEU A 33 -1.34 25.28 3.87
C LEU A 33 -0.34 24.16 4.21
N TYR A 34 0.95 24.39 3.91
CA TYR A 34 2.04 23.44 4.17
C TYR A 34 2.81 23.75 5.47
N ALA A 35 2.47 24.82 6.19
CA ALA A 35 3.24 25.25 7.37
C ALA A 35 3.26 24.22 8.50
N ASP A 36 2.17 23.45 8.65
CA ASP A 36 2.00 22.43 9.68
C ASP A 36 2.22 21.00 9.13
N GLN A 37 2.74 20.86 7.90
CA GLN A 37 3.05 19.55 7.33
C GLN A 37 4.34 18.99 7.96
N PRO A 38 4.49 17.66 8.06
CA PRO A 38 5.68 17.05 8.61
C PRO A 38 6.94 17.54 7.88
N THR A 39 7.87 18.15 8.60
CA THR A 39 9.19 18.45 8.06
C THR A 39 9.97 17.16 7.90
N VAL A 40 10.28 16.82 6.64
CA VAL A 40 11.14 15.69 6.29
C VAL A 40 12.58 16.08 6.60
N GLU A 41 13.09 15.64 7.75
CA GLU A 41 14.52 15.75 8.00
C GLU A 41 15.27 14.65 7.22
N PRO A 42 16.40 14.96 6.57
CA PRO A 42 17.20 13.96 5.90
C PRO A 42 17.87 13.04 6.94
N GLU A 43 17.27 11.87 7.16
CA GLU A 43 17.90 10.79 7.91
C GLU A 43 18.86 9.99 7.01
N PRO A 44 20.01 9.51 7.54
CA PRO A 44 20.89 8.65 6.78
C PRO A 44 20.17 7.35 6.41
N TYR A 45 20.42 6.86 5.21
CA TYR A 45 19.88 5.56 4.80
C TYR A 45 20.50 4.44 5.66
N VAL A 46 19.64 3.64 6.28
CA VAL A 46 20.00 2.46 7.06
C VAL A 46 19.19 1.29 6.52
N GLU A 47 19.87 0.15 6.33
CA GLU A 47 19.25 -1.10 5.93
C GLU A 47 19.88 -2.27 6.68
N ASN A 48 19.11 -2.85 7.60
CA ASN A 48 19.53 -4.01 8.38
C ASN A 48 19.12 -5.32 7.67
N GLN A 49 19.96 -6.35 7.81
CA GLN A 49 19.73 -7.65 7.18
C GLN A 49 18.72 -8.49 7.96
N ILE A 50 17.85 -9.20 7.24
CA ILE A 50 16.93 -10.18 7.81
C ILE A 50 17.58 -11.55 7.72
N ALA A 51 17.51 -12.33 8.81
CA ALA A 51 18.10 -13.66 8.86
C ALA A 51 17.34 -14.66 7.97
N ASP A 52 16.02 -14.70 8.11
CA ASP A 52 15.14 -15.64 7.41
C ASP A 52 14.21 -14.88 6.46
N LEU A 53 14.29 -15.22 5.17
CA LEU A 53 13.49 -14.63 4.10
C LEU A 53 12.63 -15.69 3.44
N ASP A 54 11.58 -15.27 2.76
CA ASP A 54 10.54 -16.11 2.13
C ASP A 54 9.82 -16.99 3.16
N VAL A 55 9.51 -16.37 4.30
CA VAL A 55 8.87 -17.02 5.45
C VAL A 55 7.56 -16.35 5.80
N ILE A 56 6.60 -17.15 6.23
CA ILE A 56 5.36 -16.69 6.85
C ILE A 56 5.35 -17.18 8.30
N HIS A 57 5.43 -16.24 9.24
CA HIS A 57 5.42 -16.52 10.67
C HIS A 57 3.98 -16.74 11.17
N ASN A 58 3.79 -17.75 12.02
CA ASN A 58 2.48 -18.08 12.58
C ASN A 58 2.24 -17.41 13.94
N HIS A 59 2.18 -16.08 13.94
CA HIS A 59 1.76 -15.28 15.10
C HIS A 59 1.35 -13.88 14.65
N SER A 60 0.87 -13.07 15.61
CA SER A 60 0.43 -11.70 15.34
C SER A 60 1.60 -10.82 14.89
N SER A 61 1.34 -9.99 13.89
CA SER A 61 2.22 -8.92 13.42
C SER A 61 2.24 -7.68 14.32
N GLU A 62 1.49 -7.69 15.43
CA GLU A 62 1.59 -6.65 16.48
C GLU A 62 2.98 -6.65 17.15
N GLU A 63 3.74 -7.74 17.02
CA GLU A 63 5.14 -7.86 17.43
C GLU A 63 5.95 -8.61 16.36
N MET A 64 6.78 -7.91 15.58
CA MET A 64 7.61 -8.46 14.50
C MET A 64 9.07 -8.63 14.95
N LYS A 65 9.31 -9.44 16.01
CA LYS A 65 10.63 -9.60 16.65
C LYS A 65 11.69 -10.19 15.72
N GLU A 66 11.25 -10.90 14.70
CA GLU A 66 12.04 -11.55 13.66
C GLU A 66 12.63 -10.52 12.69
N LEU A 67 12.05 -9.32 12.64
CA LEU A 67 12.42 -8.26 11.73
C LEU A 67 13.17 -7.13 12.46
N PRO A 68 14.46 -6.90 12.13
CA PRO A 68 15.18 -5.74 12.61
C PRO A 68 14.55 -4.43 12.13
N ASP A 69 14.83 -3.34 12.82
CA ASP A 69 14.49 -1.99 12.36
C ASP A 69 15.06 -1.76 10.95
N ASN A 70 14.37 -1.01 10.11
CA ASN A 70 14.87 -0.64 8.78
C ASN A 70 15.37 -1.84 7.94
N SER A 71 14.61 -2.92 7.83
CA SER A 71 15.00 -4.17 7.15
C SER A 71 14.12 -4.55 5.96
N VAL A 72 12.91 -3.99 5.84
CA VAL A 72 12.00 -4.23 4.71
C VAL A 72 11.80 -2.99 3.85
N HIS A 73 11.47 -3.17 2.56
CA HIS A 73 11.48 -2.08 1.57
C HIS A 73 10.08 -1.60 1.19
N LEU A 74 9.11 -2.51 1.21
CA LEU A 74 7.72 -2.26 0.91
C LEU A 74 6.83 -3.12 1.81
N MET A 75 5.80 -2.53 2.40
CA MET A 75 4.66 -3.27 2.95
C MET A 75 3.49 -3.16 1.98
N VAL A 76 2.87 -4.30 1.65
CA VAL A 76 1.58 -4.34 0.94
C VAL A 76 0.65 -5.26 1.72
N THR A 77 -0.55 -4.77 2.04
CA THR A 77 -1.50 -5.57 2.80
C THR A 77 -2.95 -5.16 2.58
N SER A 78 -3.86 -6.00 3.07
CA SER A 78 -5.27 -5.69 3.26
C SER A 78 -5.69 -6.21 4.64
N PRO A 79 -5.88 -5.33 5.64
CA PRO A 79 -6.21 -5.76 7.00
C PRO A 79 -7.55 -6.52 7.07
N PRO A 80 -7.74 -7.38 8.10
CA PRO A 80 -9.03 -7.99 8.37
C PRO A 80 -10.06 -6.92 8.72
N TYR A 81 -11.27 -6.98 8.17
CA TYR A 81 -12.25 -5.89 8.30
C TYR A 81 -13.11 -5.95 9.57
N ASN A 82 -12.89 -6.92 10.47
CA ASN A 82 -13.60 -7.02 11.75
C ASN A 82 -15.14 -6.99 11.58
N VAL A 83 -15.65 -7.66 10.53
CA VAL A 83 -17.08 -7.68 10.15
C VAL A 83 -17.73 -9.04 10.41
N GLY A 84 -17.19 -9.81 11.35
CA GLY A 84 -17.77 -11.07 11.81
C GLY A 84 -17.72 -12.19 10.77
N LYS A 85 -16.71 -12.20 9.89
CA LYS A 85 -16.34 -13.46 9.21
C LYS A 85 -15.80 -14.44 10.25
N GLU A 86 -15.78 -15.74 9.97
CA GLU A 86 -15.47 -16.82 10.94
C GLU A 86 -14.12 -16.69 11.69
N TYR A 87 -13.28 -15.72 11.32
CA TYR A 87 -11.93 -15.44 11.83
C TYR A 87 -11.77 -14.02 12.40
N ASP A 88 -12.81 -13.18 12.34
CA ASP A 88 -12.76 -11.81 12.88
C ASP A 88 -13.09 -11.81 14.37
N ASN A 89 -12.27 -11.11 15.16
CA ASN A 89 -12.64 -10.76 16.54
C ASN A 89 -13.88 -9.85 16.53
N ASN A 90 -14.63 -9.80 17.64
CA ASN A 90 -15.78 -8.89 17.76
C ASN A 90 -15.35 -7.57 18.40
N LEU A 91 -14.46 -6.83 17.72
CA LEU A 91 -13.93 -5.56 18.23
C LEU A 91 -14.88 -4.39 17.97
N THR A 92 -14.87 -3.40 18.85
CA THR A 92 -15.38 -2.05 18.53
C THR A 92 -14.50 -1.38 17.47
N LEU A 93 -14.99 -0.29 16.87
CA LEU A 93 -14.19 0.48 15.91
C LEU A 93 -12.89 1.01 16.54
N GLU A 94 -12.95 1.47 17.80
CA GLU A 94 -11.78 1.97 18.54
C GLU A 94 -10.77 0.84 18.77
N GLU A 95 -11.20 -0.30 19.29
CA GLU A 95 -10.33 -1.46 19.51
C GLU A 95 -9.72 -1.99 18.20
N TYR A 96 -10.46 -1.94 17.09
CA TYR A 96 -9.98 -2.31 15.77
C TYR A 96 -8.89 -1.36 15.26
N LEU A 97 -9.11 -0.05 15.38
CA LEU A 97 -8.13 0.96 15.00
C LEU A 97 -6.87 0.86 15.87
N ASP A 98 -7.02 0.65 17.18
CA ASP A 98 -5.90 0.42 18.09
C ASP A 98 -5.08 -0.83 17.72
N PHE A 99 -5.76 -1.90 17.30
CA PHE A 99 -5.12 -3.10 16.77
C PHE A 99 -4.27 -2.79 15.54
N LEU A 100 -4.85 -2.11 14.54
CA LEU A 100 -4.12 -1.70 13.36
C LEU A 100 -2.95 -0.77 13.71
N ASN A 101 -3.14 0.16 14.65
CA ASN A 101 -2.11 1.09 15.09
C ASN A 101 -0.86 0.37 15.60
N ARG A 102 -1.02 -0.74 16.35
CA ARG A 102 0.11 -1.56 16.82
C ARG A 102 0.87 -2.19 15.65
N VAL A 103 0.17 -2.71 14.65
CA VAL A 103 0.80 -3.25 13.43
C VAL A 103 1.47 -2.15 12.59
N TRP A 104 0.86 -0.95 12.51
CA TRP A 104 1.46 0.19 11.84
C TRP A 104 2.74 0.68 12.51
N ARG A 105 2.83 0.59 13.85
CA ARG A 105 4.07 0.92 14.59
C ARG A 105 5.19 -0.04 14.24
N GLU A 106 4.91 -1.34 14.23
CA GLU A 106 5.90 -2.33 13.81
C GLU A 106 6.29 -2.14 12.35
N THR A 107 5.33 -1.92 11.46
CA THR A 107 5.57 -1.62 10.05
C THR A 107 6.48 -0.40 9.88
N TYR A 108 6.21 0.68 10.61
CA TYR A 108 7.06 1.87 10.59
C TYR A 108 8.47 1.55 11.07
N ARG A 109 8.61 0.81 12.17
CA ARG A 109 9.92 0.39 12.72
C ARG A 109 10.74 -0.38 11.68
N VAL A 110 10.16 -1.40 11.06
CA VAL A 110 10.86 -2.31 10.15
C VAL A 110 11.09 -1.74 8.75
N LEU A 111 10.31 -0.77 8.28
CA LEU A 111 10.55 -0.16 6.96
C LEU A 111 11.88 0.61 6.94
N VAL A 112 12.64 0.50 5.85
CA VAL A 112 13.81 1.36 5.61
C VAL A 112 13.40 2.84 5.44
N PRO A 113 14.31 3.81 5.66
CA PRO A 113 14.06 5.20 5.28
C PRO A 113 13.70 5.31 3.79
N GLY A 114 12.56 5.96 3.50
CA GLY A 114 12.01 6.02 2.15
C GLY A 114 11.31 4.74 1.69
N GLY A 115 11.22 3.69 2.52
CA GLY A 115 10.36 2.53 2.27
C GLY A 115 8.89 2.94 2.14
N ARG A 116 8.08 2.07 1.53
CA ARG A 116 6.66 2.33 1.29
C ARG A 116 5.75 1.43 2.09
N ALA A 117 4.60 1.96 2.50
CA ALA A 117 3.51 1.19 3.07
C ALA A 117 2.27 1.39 2.19
N CYS A 118 1.66 0.29 1.75
CA CYS A 118 0.50 0.30 0.87
C CYS A 118 -0.63 -0.52 1.49
N VAL A 119 -1.75 0.13 1.80
CA VAL A 119 -2.88 -0.52 2.49
C VAL A 119 -4.09 -0.52 1.57
N ASN A 120 -4.51 -1.70 1.12
CA ASN A 120 -5.79 -1.88 0.45
C ASN A 120 -6.91 -1.90 1.48
N VAL A 121 -7.88 -0.99 1.36
CA VAL A 121 -8.97 -0.79 2.31
C VAL A 121 -10.29 -0.53 1.58
N ALA A 122 -11.31 -1.30 1.97
CA ALA A 122 -12.71 -1.02 1.69
C ALA A 122 -13.33 -0.22 2.86
N ASN A 123 -14.22 0.70 2.53
CA ASN A 123 -15.06 1.34 3.54
C ASN A 123 -16.21 0.42 3.94
N LEU A 124 -16.66 0.57 5.19
CA LEU A 124 -17.61 -0.36 5.80
C LEU A 124 -18.97 0.27 6.04
N GLY A 125 -19.98 -0.58 6.10
CA GLY A 125 -21.34 -0.18 6.36
C GLY A 125 -21.94 0.65 5.22
N ARG A 126 -23.13 1.16 5.49
CA ARG A 126 -23.92 1.99 4.57
C ARG A 126 -24.68 3.04 5.37
N LYS A 127 -25.23 2.63 6.52
CA LYS A 127 -26.04 3.43 7.44
C LYS A 127 -25.83 2.93 8.88
N PRO A 128 -24.81 3.41 9.62
CA PRO A 128 -23.83 4.42 9.23
C PRO A 128 -22.80 3.88 8.22
N TYR A 129 -22.17 4.80 7.48
CA TYR A 129 -21.00 4.54 6.65
C TYR A 129 -19.75 4.84 7.47
N ILE A 130 -18.79 3.92 7.46
CA ILE A 130 -17.52 4.05 8.17
C ILE A 130 -16.42 4.27 7.13
N PRO A 131 -15.86 5.49 7.03
CA PRO A 131 -14.81 5.81 6.08
C PRO A 131 -13.44 5.31 6.60
N LEU A 132 -13.28 3.99 6.65
CA LEU A 132 -12.04 3.36 7.14
C LEU A 132 -10.79 3.89 6.43
N ASN A 133 -10.88 4.20 5.14
CA ASN A 133 -9.77 4.78 4.39
C ASN A 133 -9.24 6.07 5.05
N GLY A 134 -10.14 6.99 5.45
CA GLY A 134 -9.77 8.25 6.08
C GLY A 134 -9.28 8.07 7.52
N LEU A 135 -9.86 7.12 8.25
CA LEU A 135 -9.45 6.81 9.63
C LEU A 135 -8.03 6.22 9.66
N ILE A 136 -7.76 5.20 8.85
CA ILE A 136 -6.44 4.59 8.74
C ILE A 136 -5.42 5.60 8.22
N ALA A 137 -5.77 6.41 7.21
CA ALA A 137 -4.86 7.44 6.70
C ALA A 137 -4.46 8.43 7.80
N ARG A 138 -5.42 8.85 8.64
CA ARG A 138 -5.14 9.74 9.75
C ARG A 138 -4.19 9.11 10.76
N GLU A 139 -4.45 7.87 11.18
CA GLU A 139 -3.60 7.17 12.15
C GLU A 139 -2.17 7.00 11.64
N MET A 140 -1.99 6.60 10.38
CA MET A 140 -0.66 6.43 9.81
C MET A 140 0.09 7.76 9.72
N ILE A 141 -0.60 8.86 9.35
CA ILE A 141 -0.01 10.20 9.34
C ILE A 141 0.40 10.62 10.76
N ASP A 142 -0.49 10.45 11.74
CA ASP A 142 -0.24 10.82 13.14
C ASP A 142 0.91 9.98 13.76
N LEU A 143 1.15 8.77 13.25
CA LEU A 143 2.29 7.90 13.61
C LEU A 143 3.62 8.36 12.98
N GLY A 144 3.58 9.19 11.94
CA GLY A 144 4.76 9.75 11.27
C GLY A 144 4.97 9.26 9.84
N PHE A 145 4.04 8.50 9.26
CA PHE A 145 4.08 8.19 7.84
C PHE A 145 3.78 9.42 7.00
N LEU A 146 4.45 9.52 5.84
CA LEU A 146 4.21 10.58 4.87
C LEU A 146 3.24 10.07 3.80
N MET A 147 2.02 10.61 3.77
CA MET A 147 1.03 10.33 2.74
C MET A 147 1.58 10.72 1.36
N ARG A 148 1.59 9.77 0.41
CA ARG A 148 1.97 10.03 -0.99
C ARG A 148 0.79 10.27 -1.90
N GLY A 149 -0.33 9.63 -1.59
CA GLY A 149 -1.53 9.67 -2.39
C GLY A 149 -2.36 8.41 -2.22
N GLU A 150 -3.43 8.34 -2.99
CA GLU A 150 -4.39 7.26 -2.99
C GLU A 150 -4.55 6.74 -4.41
N ILE A 151 -4.69 5.42 -4.53
CA ILE A 151 -5.08 4.77 -5.78
C ILE A 151 -6.48 4.20 -5.57
N ILE A 152 -7.37 4.47 -6.53
CA ILE A 152 -8.70 3.89 -6.58
C ILE A 152 -8.60 2.60 -7.39
N TRP A 153 -8.78 1.47 -6.72
CA TRP A 153 -8.93 0.20 -7.40
C TRP A 153 -10.41 0.01 -7.76
N ASP A 154 -10.74 0.29 -9.02
CA ASP A 154 -12.01 -0.08 -9.61
C ASP A 154 -12.02 -1.60 -9.85
N LYS A 155 -12.91 -2.30 -9.16
CA LYS A 155 -13.07 -3.76 -9.26
C LYS A 155 -13.71 -4.18 -10.59
N ALA A 156 -13.85 -3.27 -11.56
CA ALA A 156 -14.39 -3.47 -12.89
C ALA A 156 -15.82 -4.07 -12.85
N ALA A 157 -16.23 -4.78 -13.91
CA ALA A 157 -17.55 -5.43 -14.04
C ALA A 157 -17.86 -6.49 -12.95
N SER A 158 -16.92 -6.80 -12.06
CA SER A 158 -17.11 -7.61 -10.85
C SER A 158 -17.81 -6.85 -9.71
N ALA A 159 -18.04 -5.54 -9.86
CA ALA A 159 -18.95 -4.81 -8.99
C ALA A 159 -20.33 -5.48 -9.07
N SER A 160 -20.60 -6.35 -8.09
CA SER A 160 -21.88 -7.03 -7.98
C SER A 160 -23.00 -6.00 -8.16
N THR A 161 -24.03 -6.38 -8.91
CA THR A 161 -25.25 -5.60 -9.10
C THR A 161 -26.05 -5.43 -7.81
N SER A 162 -25.41 -5.49 -6.63
CA SER A 162 -26.01 -5.37 -5.31
C SER A 162 -27.02 -4.23 -5.30
N THR A 163 -28.28 -4.65 -5.17
CA THR A 163 -29.50 -3.88 -5.36
C THR A 163 -29.93 -3.23 -4.05
N ALA A 164 -28.99 -2.80 -3.22
CA ALA A 164 -29.26 -2.00 -2.03
C ALA A 164 -29.58 -0.55 -2.44
N TRP A 165 -30.60 -0.37 -3.29
CA TRP A 165 -31.00 0.91 -3.88
C TRP A 165 -31.57 1.90 -2.85
N GLY A 166 -31.78 1.46 -1.60
CA GLY A 166 -32.50 2.24 -0.61
C GLY A 166 -33.87 2.62 -1.16
N SER A 167 -34.13 3.92 -1.25
CA SER A 167 -35.29 4.45 -1.95
C SER A 167 -35.03 4.50 -3.46
N TRP A 168 -35.31 3.41 -4.16
CA TRP A 168 -35.18 3.32 -5.62
C TRP A 168 -35.88 4.50 -6.31
N GLN A 169 -35.15 5.24 -7.15
CA GLN A 169 -35.61 6.44 -7.86
C GLN A 169 -36.25 7.51 -6.95
N SER A 170 -35.82 7.58 -5.69
CA SER A 170 -36.28 8.58 -4.74
C SER A 170 -35.09 9.23 -4.04
N ALA A 171 -35.19 10.54 -3.83
CA ALA A 171 -34.21 11.32 -3.07
C ALA A 171 -34.31 11.10 -1.55
N SER A 172 -35.31 10.34 -1.08
CA SER A 172 -35.54 10.18 0.36
C SER A 172 -34.39 9.49 1.08
N ASN A 173 -33.75 8.49 0.44
CA ASN A 173 -32.67 7.71 1.03
C ASN A 173 -31.89 6.82 0.02
N PRO A 174 -31.39 7.34 -1.12
CA PRO A 174 -30.56 6.56 -2.03
C PRO A 174 -29.23 6.17 -1.34
N THR A 175 -28.71 4.98 -1.64
CA THR A 175 -27.45 4.50 -1.03
C THR A 175 -26.38 4.35 -2.10
N LEU A 176 -25.17 4.85 -1.82
CA LEU A 176 -24.04 4.68 -2.73
C LEU A 176 -23.62 3.20 -2.78
N ARG A 177 -23.20 2.78 -3.98
CA ARG A 177 -22.64 1.45 -4.20
C ARG A 177 -21.12 1.61 -4.30
N ASP A 178 -20.39 1.02 -3.36
CA ASP A 178 -18.94 0.97 -3.47
C ASP A 178 -18.56 -0.02 -4.58
N THR A 179 -18.08 0.50 -5.69
CA THR A 179 -17.57 -0.28 -6.83
C THR A 179 -16.05 -0.42 -6.80
N HIS A 180 -15.41 0.28 -5.87
CA HIS A 180 -13.96 0.37 -5.74
C HIS A 180 -13.48 0.12 -4.31
N GLU A 181 -12.18 -0.06 -4.18
CA GLU A 181 -11.44 -0.01 -2.93
C GLU A 181 -10.34 1.05 -3.03
N TYR A 182 -9.82 1.48 -1.89
CA TYR A 182 -8.73 2.43 -1.81
C TYR A 182 -7.43 1.68 -1.55
N ILE A 183 -6.36 2.08 -2.22
CA ILE A 183 -5.00 1.70 -1.87
C ILE A 183 -4.32 2.98 -1.39
N LEU A 184 -4.14 3.08 -0.08
CA LEU A 184 -3.45 4.19 0.54
C LEU A 184 -1.94 3.98 0.41
N VAL A 185 -1.19 5.00 -0.03
CA VAL A 185 0.27 4.88 -0.24
C VAL A 185 1.01 5.87 0.65
N PHE A 186 1.95 5.34 1.44
CA PHE A 186 2.74 6.11 2.40
C PHE A 186 4.25 5.91 2.22
N SER A 187 5.04 6.79 2.83
CA SER A 187 6.50 6.65 2.98
C SER A 187 6.93 6.77 4.43
N LYS A 188 7.99 6.05 4.81
CA LYS A 188 8.68 6.28 6.09
C LYS A 188 9.74 7.36 5.97
N GLY A 189 9.70 8.37 6.83
CA GLY A 189 10.76 9.36 7.04
C GLY A 189 10.96 10.36 5.89
N THR A 190 11.14 9.88 4.66
CA THR A 190 11.34 10.68 3.46
C THR A 190 10.54 10.15 2.27
N PHE A 191 10.13 11.06 1.38
CA PHE A 191 9.54 10.66 0.11
C PHE A 191 10.58 9.96 -0.79
N LYS A 192 11.87 10.29 -0.72
CA LYS A 192 12.83 9.73 -1.67
C LYS A 192 13.37 8.38 -1.20
N ARG A 193 13.48 7.42 -2.13
CA ARG A 193 14.31 6.22 -1.96
C ARG A 193 15.71 6.55 -2.48
N GLU A 194 16.75 6.27 -1.71
CA GLU A 194 18.12 6.42 -2.22
C GLU A 194 18.38 5.43 -3.36
N LYS A 195 19.12 5.88 -4.37
CA LYS A 195 19.57 5.01 -5.45
C LYS A 195 20.81 4.29 -4.95
N ILE A 196 20.70 2.99 -4.75
CA ILE A 196 21.77 2.14 -4.26
C ILE A 196 22.38 1.41 -5.46
N ASP A 197 23.70 1.49 -5.61
CA ASP A 197 24.41 0.83 -6.69
C ASP A 197 24.24 -0.70 -6.61
N GLY A 198 24.06 -1.34 -7.77
CA GLY A 198 23.81 -2.78 -7.87
C GLY A 198 22.34 -3.18 -7.74
N ARG A 199 21.43 -2.26 -7.38
CA ARG A 199 19.99 -2.53 -7.40
C ARG A 199 19.36 -2.25 -8.77
N GLU A 200 18.53 -3.18 -9.21
CA GLU A 200 17.90 -3.14 -10.54
C GLU A 200 16.45 -2.69 -10.46
N ASN A 201 16.04 -1.83 -11.42
CA ASN A 201 14.64 -1.52 -11.67
C ASN A 201 14.11 -2.50 -12.70
N THR A 202 13.01 -3.18 -12.41
CA THR A 202 12.43 -4.21 -13.29
C THR A 202 11.15 -3.76 -13.99
N ILE A 203 10.58 -2.61 -13.61
CA ILE A 203 9.36 -2.09 -14.22
C ILE A 203 9.62 -1.65 -15.66
N SER A 204 8.77 -2.11 -16.58
CA SER A 204 8.82 -1.65 -17.98
C SER A 204 8.29 -0.23 -18.13
N LYS A 205 8.54 0.39 -19.28
CA LYS A 205 8.03 1.74 -19.58
C LYS A 205 6.50 1.75 -19.62
N GLU A 206 5.91 0.73 -20.21
CA GLU A 206 4.46 0.57 -20.37
C GLU A 206 3.80 0.40 -19.01
N GLU A 207 4.34 -0.49 -18.17
CA GLU A 207 3.89 -0.66 -16.78
C GLU A 207 4.05 0.63 -15.98
N PHE A 208 5.16 1.35 -16.13
CA PHE A 208 5.36 2.61 -15.40
C PHE A 208 4.27 3.64 -15.74
N LEU A 209 3.97 3.82 -17.02
CA LEU A 209 2.92 4.76 -17.46
C LEU A 209 1.51 4.33 -17.01
N GLU A 210 1.25 3.03 -16.92
CA GLU A 210 -0.04 2.50 -16.48
C GLU A 210 -0.19 2.53 -14.96
N PHE A 211 0.79 2.02 -14.24
CA PHE A 211 0.71 1.84 -12.79
C PHE A 211 0.82 3.17 -12.03
N THR A 212 1.41 4.22 -12.62
CA THR A 212 1.46 5.55 -12.01
C THR A 212 0.14 6.33 -12.09
N LYS A 213 -0.91 5.79 -12.74
CA LYS A 213 -2.26 6.36 -12.69
C LYS A 213 -2.89 6.13 -11.33
N SER A 214 -3.72 7.07 -10.88
CA SER A 214 -4.44 6.99 -9.61
C SER A 214 -5.73 6.15 -9.67
N VAL A 215 -6.08 5.58 -10.83
CA VAL A 215 -7.24 4.70 -10.99
C VAL A 215 -6.79 3.43 -11.71
N TRP A 216 -6.94 2.30 -11.04
CA TRP A 216 -6.61 0.98 -11.60
C TRP A 216 -7.89 0.17 -11.79
N ALA A 217 -8.08 -0.36 -13.00
CA ALA A 217 -9.24 -1.20 -13.31
C ALA A 217 -8.79 -2.64 -13.61
N PHE A 218 -9.10 -3.56 -12.70
CA PHE A 218 -8.93 -5.01 -12.91
C PHE A 218 -9.87 -5.80 -11.99
N ALA A 219 -10.23 -7.01 -12.41
CA ALA A 219 -11.18 -7.85 -11.69
C ALA A 219 -10.61 -8.38 -10.36
N SER A 220 -11.50 -8.64 -9.40
CA SER A 220 -11.17 -9.32 -8.15
C SER A 220 -10.90 -10.81 -8.36
N GLU A 221 -10.09 -11.44 -7.50
CA GLU A 221 -9.95 -12.90 -7.50
C GLU A 221 -11.22 -13.59 -6.98
N SER A 222 -11.49 -14.79 -7.49
CA SER A 222 -12.61 -15.59 -7.00
C SER A 222 -12.28 -16.18 -5.62
N ALA A 223 -13.01 -15.74 -4.59
CA ALA A 223 -12.90 -16.25 -3.22
C ALA A 223 -12.95 -17.79 -3.16
N LYS A 224 -13.89 -18.39 -3.90
CA LYS A 224 -14.05 -19.85 -4.00
C LYS A 224 -12.84 -20.55 -4.62
N LYS A 225 -12.25 -19.96 -5.68
CA LYS A 225 -11.07 -20.52 -6.35
C LYS A 225 -9.84 -20.44 -5.46
N VAL A 226 -9.71 -19.36 -4.69
CA VAL A 226 -8.58 -19.13 -3.80
C VAL A 226 -8.70 -19.95 -2.52
N GLY A 227 -9.92 -20.23 -2.04
CA GLY A 227 -10.13 -20.82 -0.72
C GLY A 227 -10.03 -19.80 0.41
N HIS A 228 -10.19 -18.50 0.09
CA HIS A 228 -10.14 -17.41 1.04
C HIS A 228 -11.33 -16.48 0.78
N PRO A 229 -12.00 -15.96 1.82
CA PRO A 229 -13.27 -15.26 1.68
C PRO A 229 -13.13 -13.86 1.06
N ALA A 230 -11.95 -13.23 1.12
CA ALA A 230 -11.70 -11.92 0.51
C ALA A 230 -10.23 -11.67 0.14
N PRO A 231 -9.64 -12.43 -0.78
CA PRO A 231 -8.31 -12.13 -1.30
C PRO A 231 -8.37 -10.95 -2.27
N PHE A 232 -7.47 -9.99 -2.13
CA PHE A 232 -7.16 -9.09 -3.26
C PHE A 232 -6.39 -9.88 -4.34
N PRO A 233 -6.47 -9.47 -5.62
CA PRO A 233 -5.77 -10.17 -6.71
C PRO A 233 -4.26 -9.96 -6.66
N VAL A 234 -3.47 -10.95 -7.08
CA VAL A 234 -1.99 -10.89 -7.23
C VAL A 234 -1.55 -9.66 -8.03
N GLU A 235 -2.37 -9.19 -8.96
CA GLU A 235 -2.10 -7.99 -9.77
C GLU A 235 -1.89 -6.74 -8.90
N LEU A 236 -2.62 -6.60 -7.80
CA LEU A 236 -2.52 -5.43 -6.91
C LEU A 236 -1.12 -5.30 -6.27
N PRO A 237 -0.62 -6.29 -5.49
CA PRO A 237 0.73 -6.24 -4.95
C PRO A 237 1.77 -6.25 -6.06
N TYR A 238 1.55 -6.95 -7.18
CA TYR A 238 2.49 -6.94 -8.31
C TYR A 238 2.78 -5.52 -8.81
N ARG A 239 1.74 -4.70 -9.04
CA ARG A 239 1.90 -3.30 -9.46
C ARG A 239 2.68 -2.47 -8.45
N LEU A 240 2.35 -2.62 -7.16
CA LEU A 240 3.01 -1.89 -6.08
C LEU A 240 4.48 -2.30 -5.91
N ILE A 241 4.77 -3.60 -6.03
CA ILE A 241 6.12 -4.14 -5.99
C ILE A 241 6.95 -3.56 -7.14
N GLN A 242 6.42 -3.57 -8.37
CA GLN A 242 7.11 -3.00 -9.52
C GLN A 242 7.36 -1.50 -9.39
N LEU A 243 6.42 -0.75 -8.80
CA LEU A 243 6.56 0.70 -8.60
C LEU A 243 7.57 1.08 -7.51
N TYR A 244 7.61 0.29 -6.43
CA TYR A 244 8.18 0.75 -5.16
C TYR A 244 9.33 -0.09 -4.62
N THR A 245 9.79 -1.09 -5.36
CA THR A 245 10.94 -1.91 -4.97
C THR A 245 11.91 -2.12 -6.12
N TYR A 246 13.17 -2.34 -5.78
CA TYR A 246 14.16 -2.90 -6.67
C TYR A 246 14.12 -4.44 -6.63
N SER A 247 14.77 -5.10 -7.60
CA SER A 247 14.95 -6.55 -7.60
C SER A 247 15.59 -7.05 -6.29
N ASN A 248 15.18 -8.23 -5.82
CA ASN A 248 15.61 -8.88 -4.56
C ASN A 248 15.28 -8.15 -3.25
N GLU A 249 14.60 -7.01 -3.29
CA GLU A 249 14.14 -6.35 -2.05
C GLU A 249 13.02 -7.13 -1.37
N VAL A 250 12.79 -6.80 -0.09
CA VAL A 250 11.89 -7.54 0.79
C VAL A 250 10.54 -6.85 0.87
N VAL A 251 9.49 -7.62 0.58
CA VAL A 251 8.09 -7.20 0.67
C VAL A 251 7.46 -7.82 1.92
N LEU A 252 6.93 -6.97 2.78
CA LEU A 252 6.21 -7.36 4.00
C LEU A 252 4.70 -7.44 3.74
N ASP A 253 4.07 -8.50 4.23
CA ASP A 253 2.61 -8.55 4.46
C ASP A 253 2.29 -8.92 5.92
N PRO A 254 1.85 -7.97 6.77
CA PRO A 254 1.47 -8.25 8.15
C PRO A 254 0.18 -9.09 8.29
N PHE A 255 -0.57 -9.27 7.21
CA PHE A 255 -1.84 -10.03 7.17
C PHE A 255 -1.86 -10.92 5.92
N MET A 256 -0.94 -11.89 5.87
CA MET A 256 -0.59 -12.64 4.66
C MET A 256 -1.78 -13.39 4.03
N GLY A 257 -2.74 -13.86 4.84
CA GLY A 257 -3.92 -14.58 4.38
C GLY A 257 -3.55 -15.74 3.45
N SER A 258 -4.13 -15.74 2.25
CA SER A 258 -3.86 -16.76 1.20
C SER A 258 -2.55 -16.58 0.41
N GLY A 259 -1.67 -15.64 0.78
CA GLY A 259 -0.33 -15.50 0.21
C GLY A 259 -0.23 -14.69 -1.08
N GLN A 260 -1.18 -13.79 -1.36
CA GLN A 260 -1.20 -13.02 -2.63
C GLN A 260 0.04 -12.12 -2.77
N THR A 261 0.47 -11.48 -1.68
CA THR A 261 1.68 -10.64 -1.64
C THR A 261 2.94 -11.47 -1.88
N ALA A 262 3.07 -12.62 -1.22
CA ALA A 262 4.20 -13.54 -1.43
C ALA A 262 4.28 -14.04 -2.87
N LEU A 263 3.15 -14.46 -3.46
CA LEU A 263 3.08 -14.90 -4.86
C LEU A 263 3.50 -13.78 -5.83
N ALA A 264 3.09 -12.53 -5.57
CA ALA A 264 3.49 -11.39 -6.37
C ALA A 264 4.98 -11.04 -6.22
N ALA A 265 5.52 -11.17 -5.01
CA ALA A 265 6.94 -10.99 -4.74
C ALA A 265 7.78 -12.00 -5.52
N LEU A 266 7.45 -13.29 -5.41
CA LEU A 266 8.11 -14.37 -6.16
C LEU A 266 8.06 -14.12 -7.67
N LYS A 267 6.86 -13.84 -8.21
CA LYS A 267 6.67 -13.53 -9.64
C LYS A 267 7.53 -12.35 -10.11
N SER A 268 7.84 -11.41 -9.22
CA SER A 268 8.60 -10.20 -9.53
C SER A 268 10.09 -10.33 -9.17
N GLY A 269 10.58 -11.48 -8.72
CA GLY A 269 11.96 -11.64 -8.26
C GLY A 269 12.27 -10.81 -7.01
N ARG A 270 11.31 -10.65 -6.10
CA ARG A 270 11.48 -10.07 -4.76
C ARG A 270 11.41 -11.16 -3.71
N ARG A 271 11.96 -10.84 -2.53
CA ARG A 271 11.82 -11.66 -1.33
C ARG A 271 10.58 -11.23 -0.58
N TYR A 272 10.04 -12.11 0.25
CA TYR A 272 8.91 -11.75 1.10
C TYR A 272 9.11 -12.17 2.55
N VAL A 273 8.42 -11.47 3.45
CA VAL A 273 8.14 -11.94 4.81
C VAL A 273 6.69 -11.61 5.12
N GLY A 274 6.01 -12.43 5.91
CA GLY A 274 4.73 -12.01 6.46
C GLY A 274 4.27 -12.80 7.66
N PHE A 275 3.08 -12.46 8.10
CA PHE A 275 2.49 -12.95 9.33
C PHE A 275 1.05 -13.39 9.07
N GLU A 276 0.66 -14.53 9.63
CA GLU A 276 -0.70 -15.06 9.54
C GLU A 276 -1.03 -15.81 10.84
N LEU A 277 -2.20 -15.54 11.42
CA LEU A 277 -2.65 -16.16 12.67
C LEU A 277 -3.41 -17.47 12.42
N SER A 278 -4.10 -17.57 11.29
CA SER A 278 -4.87 -18.75 10.92
C SER A 278 -3.95 -19.82 10.35
N GLU A 279 -3.79 -20.93 11.07
CA GLU A 279 -3.06 -22.09 10.59
C GLU A 279 -3.62 -22.60 9.25
N GLU A 280 -4.93 -22.53 9.03
CA GLU A 280 -5.55 -22.92 7.76
C GLU A 280 -5.04 -22.05 6.60
N TYR A 281 -5.02 -20.73 6.77
CA TYR A 281 -4.56 -19.81 5.74
C TYR A 281 -3.05 -19.86 5.54
N LEU A 282 -2.30 -20.09 6.62
CA LEU A 282 -0.87 -20.32 6.53
C LEU A 282 -0.55 -21.54 5.66
N GLN A 283 -1.23 -22.67 5.89
CA GLN A 283 -1.03 -23.88 5.08
C GLN A 283 -1.46 -23.68 3.62
N LEU A 284 -2.58 -22.97 3.40
CA LEU A 284 -3.04 -22.61 2.06
C LEU A 284 -2.01 -21.73 1.33
N ALA A 285 -1.48 -20.70 1.99
CA ALA A 285 -0.46 -19.82 1.43
C ALA A 285 0.80 -20.60 1.06
N LYS A 286 1.34 -21.42 1.99
CA LYS A 286 2.51 -22.27 1.75
C LYS A 286 2.31 -23.18 0.55
N SER A 287 1.17 -23.89 0.46
CA SER A 287 0.89 -24.77 -0.67
C SER A 287 0.86 -24.03 -2.02
N ARG A 288 0.28 -22.82 -2.05
CA ARG A 288 0.23 -21.99 -3.27
C ARG A 288 1.61 -21.49 -3.68
N ILE A 289 2.44 -21.09 -2.71
CA ILE A 289 3.81 -20.62 -2.92
C ILE A 289 4.68 -21.77 -3.47
N GLU A 290 4.65 -22.94 -2.83
CA GLU A 290 5.39 -24.12 -3.31
C GLU A 290 4.99 -24.53 -4.75
N GLN A 291 3.71 -24.37 -5.11
CA GLN A 291 3.25 -24.62 -6.47
C GLN A 291 3.78 -23.58 -7.46
N ALA A 292 3.84 -22.31 -7.07
CA ALA A 292 4.38 -21.24 -7.92
C ALA A 292 5.88 -21.41 -8.17
N GLU A 293 6.64 -21.79 -7.15
CA GLU A 293 8.08 -22.05 -7.25
C GLU A 293 8.39 -23.23 -8.17
N LYS A 294 7.59 -24.31 -8.13
CA LYS A 294 7.75 -25.47 -9.04
C LYS A 294 7.49 -25.14 -10.51
N ASN A 295 6.74 -24.07 -10.78
CA ASN A 295 6.36 -23.64 -12.12
C ASN A 295 7.24 -22.50 -12.68
N SER A 296 8.20 -22.02 -11.90
CA SER A 296 9.13 -20.93 -12.26
C SER A 296 10.44 -21.48 -12.81
#